data_AF-A0AA43QT51-F1
#
_entry.id   AF-A0AA43QT51-F1
#
_cell.length_a   1.000
_cell.length_b   1.000
_cell.length_c   1.000
_cell.angle_alpha   90.00
_cell.angle_beta   90.00
_cell.angle_gamma   90.00
#
_symmetry.space_group_name_H-M   'P 1'
#
loop_
_entity.id
_entity.type
_entity.pdbx_description
1 polymer ?
#
loop_
_entity_poly.entity_id
_entity_poly.type
_entity_poly.pdbx_seq_one_letter_code
_entity_poly.pdbx_strand_id
1 'polypeptide(L)'
;MYGVSACVNDVGVVNVPLDAYNGFRLRPEAVNEALSSNPSIKIVYICSPGNPTAACIAKEDIRRVLEHPTWNGVVVIDEAYIDFALDGSSLAEWVLEFQNLVVMQTLSKAWGLAGIRVGAAFTSAPIAKLLNSLKAPYNISTPSSALACAALRPENSAIMKESRRKIMQQRDRILQELPKIPGIGAFRGGTDANFVLVEILDKPRDTGGRPSNEVALALQNLLAEGKGIVVRFRGEEFGCRGKILVLYFFISVLLTTKYLGCLRVTVGTPDEVDRLLEGMKAVLGELLDQGVDRVKDKLGEARA
;
A
#
# COMPACT_ATOMS: atom_id res chain seq x y z
N MET A 1 -8.08 3.23 -4.22
CA MET A 1 -9.03 4.26 -3.74
C MET A 1 -9.15 5.41 -4.72
N TYR A 2 -8.05 6.07 -5.13
CA TYR A 2 -8.12 7.21 -6.05
C TYR A 2 -8.85 6.90 -7.37
N GLY A 3 -8.47 5.80 -8.06
CA GLY A 3 -9.14 5.41 -9.30
C GLY A 3 -10.63 5.07 -9.12
N VAL A 4 -11.03 4.55 -7.96
CA VAL A 4 -12.45 4.29 -7.64
C VAL A 4 -13.20 5.61 -7.49
N SER A 5 -12.67 6.56 -6.71
CA SER A 5 -13.27 7.89 -6.56
C SER A 5 -13.35 8.64 -7.89
N ALA A 6 -12.30 8.57 -8.72
CA ALA A 6 -12.31 9.18 -10.04
C ALA A 6 -13.38 8.56 -10.94
N CYS A 7 -13.48 7.23 -10.99
CA CYS A 7 -14.50 6.52 -11.77
C CYS A 7 -15.93 6.87 -11.33
N VAL A 8 -16.21 6.92 -10.02
CA VAL A 8 -17.53 7.31 -9.49
C VAL A 8 -17.92 8.74 -9.90
N ASN A 9 -16.94 9.63 -10.06
CA ASN A 9 -17.17 11.03 -10.43
C ASN A 9 -16.95 11.30 -11.94
N ASP A 10 -16.85 10.25 -12.76
CA ASP A 10 -16.58 10.34 -14.21
C ASP A 10 -15.34 11.20 -14.56
N VAL A 11 -14.29 11.05 -13.76
CA VAL A 11 -13.01 11.75 -13.95
C VAL A 11 -12.00 10.80 -14.58
N GLY A 12 -11.39 11.23 -15.69
CA GLY A 12 -10.33 10.49 -16.37
C GLY A 12 -9.09 10.27 -15.50
N VAL A 13 -8.45 9.11 -15.64
CA VAL A 13 -7.26 8.73 -14.86
C VAL A 13 -6.07 8.52 -15.79
N VAL A 14 -4.99 9.26 -15.55
CA VAL A 14 -3.69 9.03 -16.19
C VAL A 14 -2.80 8.30 -15.18
N ASN A 15 -2.35 7.10 -15.54
CA ASN A 15 -1.47 6.30 -14.70
C ASN A 15 -0.02 6.51 -15.13
N VAL A 16 0.83 7.00 -14.22
CA VAL A 16 2.29 7.01 -14.38
C VAL A 16 2.87 5.99 -13.40
N PRO A 17 3.28 4.80 -13.87
CA PRO A 17 3.75 3.77 -12.95
C PRO A 17 5.03 4.16 -12.21
N LEU A 18 5.19 3.65 -10.99
CA LEU A 18 6.47 3.70 -10.26
C LEU A 18 7.50 2.75 -10.91
N ASP A 19 8.78 2.96 -10.62
CA ASP A 19 9.82 2.02 -11.02
C ASP A 19 9.81 0.79 -10.10
N ALA A 20 9.00 -0.20 -10.46
CA ALA A 20 8.82 -1.44 -9.71
C ALA A 20 10.11 -2.29 -9.61
N TYR A 21 11.13 -2.03 -10.44
CA TYR A 21 12.39 -2.77 -10.43
C TYR A 21 13.47 -2.08 -9.59
N ASN A 22 13.30 -0.78 -9.33
CA ASN A 22 14.20 0.03 -8.53
C ASN A 22 13.50 0.56 -7.27
N GLY A 23 12.95 -0.35 -6.45
CA GLY A 23 12.40 0.01 -5.14
C GLY A 23 11.13 0.86 -5.16
N PHE A 24 10.35 0.81 -6.24
CA PHE A 24 9.11 1.61 -6.39
C PHE A 24 9.34 3.11 -6.33
N ARG A 25 10.47 3.57 -6.87
CA ARG A 25 10.79 4.99 -6.93
C ARG A 25 9.82 5.75 -7.85
N LEU A 26 9.55 6.99 -7.46
CA LEU A 26 8.83 7.94 -8.31
C LEU A 26 9.71 8.29 -9.53
N ARG A 27 9.07 8.52 -10.66
CA ARG A 27 9.72 8.94 -11.91
C ARG A 27 9.29 10.37 -12.24
N PRO A 28 9.86 11.40 -11.56
CA PRO A 28 9.36 12.76 -11.65
C PRO A 28 9.38 13.31 -13.08
N GLU A 29 10.35 12.90 -13.92
CA GLU A 29 10.42 13.28 -15.33
C GLU A 29 9.20 12.77 -16.11
N ALA A 30 8.83 11.50 -15.91
CA ALA A 30 7.66 10.90 -16.57
C ALA A 30 6.34 11.52 -16.07
N VAL A 31 6.29 11.90 -14.78
CA VAL A 31 5.14 12.65 -14.24
C VAL A 31 5.06 14.02 -14.89
N ASN A 32 6.16 14.79 -14.92
CA ASN A 32 6.20 16.12 -15.49
C ASN A 32 5.91 16.13 -17.00
N GLU A 33 6.36 15.11 -17.74
CA GLU A 33 6.00 14.91 -19.14
C GLU A 33 4.49 14.69 -19.32
N ALA A 34 3.86 13.86 -18.47
CA ALA A 34 2.41 13.64 -18.50
C ALA A 34 1.63 14.94 -18.18
N LEU A 35 2.12 15.74 -17.22
CA LEU A 35 1.51 17.02 -16.85
C LEU A 35 1.66 18.08 -17.96
N SER A 36 2.81 18.11 -18.62
CA SER A 36 3.07 19.03 -19.74
C SER A 36 2.29 18.66 -21.01
N SER A 37 2.13 17.36 -21.29
CA SER A 37 1.42 16.88 -22.48
C SER A 37 -0.09 16.89 -22.34
N ASN A 38 -0.62 16.96 -21.11
CA ASN A 38 -2.05 16.90 -20.86
C ASN A 38 -2.52 18.01 -19.89
N PRO A 39 -2.98 19.17 -20.41
CA PRO A 39 -3.43 20.30 -19.60
C PRO A 39 -4.74 20.03 -18.83
N SER A 40 -5.44 18.93 -19.13
CA SER A 40 -6.66 18.53 -18.41
C SER A 40 -6.38 17.91 -17.04
N ILE A 41 -5.15 17.46 -16.77
CA ILE A 41 -4.78 16.92 -15.46
C ILE A 41 -4.79 18.07 -14.43
N LYS A 42 -5.63 17.96 -13.40
CA LYS A 42 -5.74 18.98 -12.32
C LYS A 42 -5.26 18.51 -10.96
N ILE A 43 -5.14 17.20 -10.74
CA ILE A 43 -4.76 16.62 -9.45
C ILE A 43 -3.78 15.48 -9.68
N VAL A 44 -2.70 15.45 -8.92
CA VAL A 44 -1.73 14.34 -8.85
C VAL A 44 -1.80 13.71 -7.47
N TYR A 45 -2.04 12.40 -7.39
CA TYR A 45 -2.00 11.65 -6.13
C TYR A 45 -0.70 10.87 -6.01
N ILE A 46 0.01 11.04 -4.90
CA ILE A 46 1.21 10.28 -4.53
C ILE A 46 0.99 9.71 -3.14
N CYS A 47 1.16 8.41 -2.96
CA CYS A 47 1.04 7.75 -1.65
C CYS A 47 2.44 7.49 -1.10
N SER A 48 2.76 8.06 0.05
CA SER A 48 4.08 7.97 0.68
C SER A 48 3.93 7.96 2.21
N PRO A 49 4.18 6.82 2.90
CA PRO A 49 4.55 5.51 2.36
C PRO A 49 3.48 4.89 1.45
N GLY A 50 3.91 4.25 0.37
CA GLY A 50 3.02 3.68 -0.63
C GLY A 50 2.26 2.44 -0.14
N ASN A 51 1.04 2.24 -0.63
CA ASN A 51 0.28 1.00 -0.45
C ASN A 51 0.01 0.39 -1.83
N PRO A 52 0.56 -0.81 -2.13
CA PRO A 52 1.04 -1.83 -1.19
C PRO A 52 2.57 -1.86 -0.96
N THR A 53 3.33 -0.89 -1.45
CA THR A 53 4.80 -0.97 -1.52
C THR A 53 5.53 -0.74 -0.20
N ALA A 54 4.86 -0.16 0.80
CA ALA A 54 5.42 0.21 2.11
C ALA A 54 6.65 1.12 2.07
N ALA A 55 6.95 1.74 0.91
CA ALA A 55 8.12 2.60 0.74
C ALA A 55 7.72 4.07 0.76
N CYS A 56 8.47 4.89 1.49
CA CYS A 56 8.45 6.34 1.29
C CYS A 56 8.98 6.69 -0.11
N ILE A 57 8.35 7.68 -0.75
CA ILE A 57 8.90 8.35 -1.92
C ILE A 57 9.89 9.41 -1.45
N ALA A 58 11.01 9.54 -2.16
CA ALA A 58 12.03 10.56 -1.86
C ALA A 58 11.43 11.97 -1.95
N LYS A 59 11.76 12.81 -0.96
CA LYS A 59 11.23 14.19 -0.87
C LYS A 59 11.64 15.02 -2.08
N GLU A 60 12.85 14.81 -2.58
CA GLU A 60 13.42 15.49 -3.73
C GLU A 60 12.66 15.16 -5.02
N ASP A 61 12.18 13.92 -5.16
CA ASP A 61 11.40 13.51 -6.33
C ASP A 61 9.99 14.13 -6.29
N ILE A 62 9.37 14.23 -5.10
CA ILE A 62 8.09 14.95 -4.93
C ILE A 62 8.27 16.44 -5.20
N ARG A 63 9.35 17.04 -4.70
CA ARG A 63 9.67 18.46 -4.92
C ARG A 63 9.75 18.81 -6.40
N ARG A 64 10.37 17.96 -7.22
CA ARG A 64 10.43 18.15 -8.69
C ARG A 64 9.06 18.15 -9.38
N VAL A 65 8.05 17.48 -8.81
CA VAL A 65 6.67 17.52 -9.31
C VAL A 65 5.96 18.78 -8.82
N LEU A 66 6.16 19.18 -7.56
CA LEU A 66 5.61 20.40 -6.99
C LEU A 66 6.09 21.67 -7.69
N GLU A 67 7.37 21.70 -8.08
CA GLU A 67 8.03 22.83 -8.75
C GLU A 67 7.82 22.83 -10.27
N HIS A 68 6.85 22.06 -10.80
CA HIS A 68 6.58 22.03 -12.23
C HIS A 68 6.32 23.45 -12.78
N PRO A 69 7.02 23.89 -13.84
CA PRO A 69 7.08 25.32 -14.21
C PRO A 69 5.77 25.90 -14.74
N THR A 70 4.99 25.10 -15.47
CA THR A 70 3.79 25.57 -16.19
C THR A 70 2.48 24.91 -15.77
N TRP A 71 2.54 23.84 -14.97
CA TRP A 71 1.36 23.09 -14.58
C TRP A 71 0.74 23.72 -13.34
N ASN A 72 -0.54 24.09 -13.45
CA ASN A 72 -1.29 24.75 -12.38
C ASN A 72 -2.38 23.81 -11.83
N GLY A 73 -1.95 22.77 -11.13
CA GLY A 73 -2.84 21.84 -10.44
C GLY A 73 -2.36 21.52 -9.02
N VAL A 74 -3.06 20.59 -8.37
CA VAL A 74 -2.87 20.25 -6.95
C VAL A 74 -2.12 18.93 -6.82
N VAL A 75 -1.07 18.89 -6.00
CA VAL A 75 -0.39 17.65 -5.61
C VAL A 75 -0.96 17.21 -4.26
N VAL A 76 -1.48 15.98 -4.21
CA VAL A 76 -2.00 15.35 -3.00
C VAL A 76 -1.05 14.25 -2.57
N ILE A 77 -0.51 14.37 -1.36
CA ILE A 77 0.32 13.35 -0.72
C ILE A 77 -0.54 12.62 0.31
N ASP A 78 -0.78 11.33 0.08
CA ASP A 78 -1.43 10.45 1.05
C ASP A 78 -0.38 9.83 1.97
N GLU A 79 -0.38 10.32 3.21
CA GLU A 79 0.49 9.96 4.32
C GLU A 79 -0.22 9.03 5.32
N ALA A 80 -1.12 8.16 4.87
CA ALA A 80 -1.87 7.27 5.77
C ALA A 80 -0.99 6.37 6.67
N TYR A 81 0.26 6.11 6.28
CA TYR A 81 1.21 5.28 7.03
C TYR A 81 2.42 6.07 7.56
N ILE A 82 2.42 7.41 7.45
CA ILE A 82 3.60 8.23 7.78
C ILE A 82 4.04 8.08 9.22
N ASP A 83 3.11 7.79 10.13
CA ASP A 83 3.41 7.51 11.53
C ASP A 83 4.44 6.37 11.68
N PHE A 84 4.55 5.42 10.74
CA PHE A 84 5.52 4.31 10.79
C PHE A 84 6.87 4.63 10.14
N ALA A 85 6.96 5.70 9.34
CA ALA A 85 8.20 6.14 8.71
C ALA A 85 9.17 6.75 9.73
N LEU A 86 10.38 7.09 9.29
CA LEU A 86 11.35 7.82 10.11
C LEU A 86 10.82 9.21 10.48
N ASP A 87 11.23 9.69 11.66
CA ASP A 87 10.87 11.04 12.09
C ASP A 87 11.40 12.07 11.08
N GLY A 88 10.57 13.06 10.75
CA GLY A 88 10.86 14.04 9.72
C GLY A 88 10.58 13.60 8.28
N SER A 89 10.03 12.39 8.04
CA SER A 89 9.61 11.96 6.68
C SER A 89 8.37 12.69 6.15
N SER A 90 7.49 13.20 7.01
CA SER A 90 6.26 13.88 6.59
C SER A 90 6.55 15.16 5.79
N LEU A 91 5.64 15.49 4.87
CA LEU A 91 5.57 16.73 4.10
C LEU A 91 4.49 17.69 4.61
N ALA A 92 3.82 17.38 5.73
CA ALA A 92 2.73 18.23 6.24
C ALA A 92 3.17 19.68 6.45
N GLU A 93 4.41 19.93 6.87
CA GLU A 93 4.95 21.30 7.05
C GLU A 93 5.20 22.02 5.72
N TRP A 94 5.41 21.30 4.62
CA TRP A 94 5.65 21.89 3.30
C TRP A 94 4.44 22.63 2.75
N VAL A 95 3.23 22.43 3.30
CA VAL A 95 2.03 23.18 2.90
C VAL A 95 2.15 24.69 3.19
N LEU A 96 3.10 25.08 4.06
CA LEU A 96 3.45 26.48 4.31
C LEU A 96 4.22 27.09 3.13
N GLU A 97 4.96 26.28 2.37
CA GLU A 97 5.78 26.68 1.23
C GLU A 97 5.05 26.49 -0.09
N PHE A 98 4.37 25.35 -0.27
CA PHE A 98 3.71 24.96 -1.52
C PHE A 98 2.19 25.12 -1.42
N GLN A 99 1.68 26.20 -2.01
CA GLN A 99 0.25 26.54 -1.93
C GLN A 99 -0.67 25.54 -2.66
N ASN A 100 -0.13 24.75 -3.59
CA ASN A 100 -0.81 23.70 -4.34
C ASN A 100 -0.63 22.29 -3.74
N LEU A 101 -0.07 22.18 -2.52
CA LEU A 101 0.11 20.92 -1.83
C LEU A 101 -1.06 20.64 -0.87
N VAL A 102 -1.54 19.39 -0.89
CA VAL A 102 -2.42 18.82 0.12
C VAL A 102 -1.72 17.59 0.70
N VAL A 103 -1.63 17.50 2.02
CA VAL A 103 -1.11 16.32 2.72
C VAL A 103 -2.23 15.70 3.53
N MET A 104 -2.51 14.41 3.33
CA MET A 104 -3.58 13.68 4.01
C MET A 104 -3.02 12.69 5.04
N GLN A 105 -3.54 12.72 6.26
CA GLN A 105 -3.19 11.78 7.33
C GLN A 105 -4.44 11.15 7.96
N THR A 106 -4.28 10.06 8.71
CA THR A 106 -5.41 9.32 9.29
C THR A 106 -5.14 8.80 10.69
N LEU A 107 -6.19 8.74 11.51
CA LEU A 107 -6.16 8.02 12.80
C LEU A 107 -6.44 6.52 12.63
N SER A 108 -6.60 6.02 11.41
CA SER A 108 -6.99 4.64 11.17
C SER A 108 -5.86 3.62 11.35
N LYS A 109 -4.60 4.06 11.32
CA LYS A 109 -3.43 3.17 11.25
C LYS A 109 -2.68 3.09 12.59
N ALA A 110 -1.59 3.85 12.77
CA ALA A 110 -0.78 3.79 13.99
C ALA A 110 -1.59 4.10 15.25
N TRP A 111 -2.55 5.02 15.15
CA TRP A 111 -3.45 5.39 16.23
C TRP A 111 -4.47 4.29 16.61
N GLY A 112 -4.65 3.25 15.79
CA GLY A 112 -5.57 2.14 16.09
C GLY A 112 -7.06 2.49 16.04
N LEU A 113 -7.43 3.66 15.51
CA LEU A 113 -8.80 4.19 15.52
C LEU A 113 -9.49 4.05 14.15
N ALA A 114 -9.30 2.91 13.48
CA ALA A 114 -9.93 2.67 12.18
C ALA A 114 -11.46 2.79 12.23
N GLY A 115 -12.10 2.42 13.34
CA GLY A 115 -13.55 2.42 13.49
C GLY A 115 -14.19 3.81 13.54
N ILE A 116 -13.48 4.85 13.96
CA ILE A 116 -14.07 6.19 14.15
C ILE A 116 -14.14 7.02 12.86
N ARG A 117 -13.45 6.58 11.80
CA ARG A 117 -13.44 7.19 10.46
C ARG A 117 -12.97 8.66 10.44
N VAL A 118 -11.93 9.00 11.20
CA VAL A 118 -11.35 10.35 11.24
C VAL A 118 -10.00 10.40 10.53
N GLY A 119 -9.82 11.45 9.73
CA GLY A 119 -8.55 11.82 9.10
C GLY A 119 -8.45 13.34 8.97
N ALA A 120 -7.30 13.82 8.52
CA ALA A 120 -7.00 15.24 8.38
C ALA A 120 -6.37 15.52 7.02
N ALA A 121 -6.59 16.72 6.50
CA ALA A 121 -5.89 17.26 5.34
C ALA A 121 -5.22 18.58 5.74
N PHE A 122 -3.92 18.67 5.55
CA PHE A 122 -3.11 19.87 5.72
C PHE A 122 -2.94 20.51 4.34
N THR A 123 -3.25 21.80 4.20
CA THR A 123 -3.17 22.51 2.93
C THR A 123 -3.29 24.02 3.13
N SER A 124 -3.13 24.79 2.07
CA SER A 124 -3.30 26.25 2.06
C SER A 124 -4.75 26.68 2.34
N ALA A 125 -4.93 27.87 2.88
CA ALA A 125 -6.26 28.41 3.20
C ALA A 125 -7.22 28.44 1.98
N PRO A 126 -6.79 28.78 0.75
CA PRO A 126 -7.65 28.71 -0.43
C PRO A 126 -8.18 27.30 -0.72
N ILE A 127 -7.32 26.28 -0.67
CA ILE A 127 -7.74 24.89 -0.90
C ILE A 127 -8.62 24.40 0.26
N ALA A 128 -8.26 24.72 1.50
CA ALA A 128 -9.07 24.36 2.68
C ALA A 128 -10.49 24.96 2.59
N LYS A 129 -10.63 26.19 2.09
CA LYS A 129 -11.94 26.82 1.87
C LYS A 129 -12.75 26.04 0.82
N LEU A 130 -12.14 25.65 -0.30
CA LEU A 130 -12.81 24.83 -1.32
C LEU A 130 -13.28 23.49 -0.75
N LEU A 131 -12.41 22.77 -0.03
CA LEU A 131 -12.76 21.49 0.59
C LEU A 131 -13.90 21.63 1.61
N ASN A 132 -13.88 22.70 2.42
CA ASN A 132 -14.93 22.98 3.40
C ASN A 132 -16.27 23.36 2.77
N SER A 133 -16.27 23.96 1.58
CA SER A 133 -17.50 24.25 0.83
C SER A 133 -18.13 23.01 0.19
N LEU A 134 -17.33 21.98 -0.10
CA LEU A 134 -17.77 20.74 -0.74
C LEU A 134 -18.19 19.64 0.25
N LYS A 135 -17.63 19.65 1.47
CA LYS A 135 -17.93 18.63 2.47
C LYS A 135 -19.35 18.80 3.04
N ALA A 136 -19.96 17.70 3.46
CA ALA A 136 -21.23 17.73 4.17
C ALA A 136 -21.12 18.56 5.48
N PRO A 137 -22.18 19.29 5.88
CA PRO A 137 -22.16 20.15 7.07
C PRO A 137 -21.87 19.37 8.37
N TYR A 138 -22.28 18.10 8.45
CA TYR A 138 -22.07 17.22 9.59
C TYR A 138 -21.32 15.95 9.17
N ASN A 139 -20.06 16.11 8.75
CA ASN A 139 -19.24 15.03 8.20
C ASN A 139 -18.49 14.21 9.27
N ILE A 140 -18.49 14.63 10.54
CA ILE A 140 -17.89 13.92 11.67
C ILE A 140 -18.92 13.84 12.79
N SER A 141 -19.15 12.63 13.31
CA SER A 141 -20.07 12.43 14.43
C SER A 141 -19.44 12.91 15.75
N THR A 142 -20.27 13.36 16.69
CA THR A 142 -19.83 13.73 18.05
C THR A 142 -18.98 12.65 18.73
N PRO A 143 -19.34 11.35 18.74
CA PRO A 143 -18.49 10.33 19.36
C PRO A 143 -17.14 10.18 18.66
N SER A 144 -17.09 10.22 17.33
CA SER A 144 -15.82 10.16 16.58
C SER A 144 -14.93 11.37 16.88
N SER A 145 -15.51 12.57 16.96
CA SER A 145 -14.77 13.79 17.32
C SER A 145 -14.23 13.72 18.74
N ALA A 146 -15.02 13.27 19.72
CA ALA A 146 -14.59 13.15 21.11
C ALA A 146 -13.43 12.15 21.26
N LEU A 147 -13.51 10.99 20.61
CA LEU A 147 -12.45 9.97 20.62
C LEU A 147 -11.17 10.47 19.93
N ALA A 148 -11.30 11.16 18.79
CA ALA A 148 -10.16 11.77 18.11
C ALA A 148 -9.46 12.83 18.98
N CYS A 149 -10.23 13.74 19.60
CA CYS A 149 -9.70 14.75 20.50
C CYS A 149 -9.03 14.13 21.74
N ALA A 150 -9.58 13.05 22.30
CA ALA A 150 -8.97 12.35 23.41
C ALA A 150 -7.65 11.67 23.01
N ALA A 151 -7.62 10.98 21.87
CA ALA A 151 -6.42 10.30 21.39
C ALA A 151 -5.26 11.26 21.12
N LEU A 152 -5.54 12.41 20.51
CA LEU A 152 -4.53 13.41 20.13
C LEU A 152 -3.96 14.22 21.31
N ARG A 153 -4.41 13.99 22.55
CA ARG A 153 -3.83 14.65 23.71
C ARG A 153 -2.41 14.14 23.98
N PRO A 154 -1.49 15.00 24.47
CA PRO A 154 -0.11 14.60 24.74
C PRO A 154 0.01 13.32 25.59
N GLU A 155 -0.80 13.20 26.64
CA GLU A 155 -0.83 12.06 27.55
C GLU A 155 -1.21 10.74 26.88
N ASN A 156 -2.07 10.78 25.84
CA ASN A 156 -2.55 9.59 25.12
C ASN A 156 -1.69 9.28 23.89
N SER A 157 -0.94 10.25 23.36
CA SER A 157 -0.01 10.04 22.26
C SER A 157 1.08 8.99 22.58
N ALA A 158 1.43 8.84 23.87
CA ALA A 158 2.36 7.81 24.35
C ALA A 158 1.86 6.38 24.08
N ILE A 159 0.54 6.15 24.16
CA ILE A 159 -0.08 4.84 23.88
C ILE A 159 0.11 4.48 22.39
N MET A 160 -0.12 5.45 21.50
CA MET A 160 0.13 5.28 20.07
C MET A 160 1.60 4.96 19.81
N LYS A 161 2.53 5.73 20.40
CA LYS A 161 3.98 5.51 20.22
C LYS A 161 4.43 4.12 20.67
N GLU A 162 3.92 3.65 21.81
CA GLU A 162 4.21 2.30 22.32
C GLU A 162 3.61 1.22 21.42
N SER A 163 2.38 1.42 20.93
CA SER A 163 1.73 0.49 19.99
C SER A 163 2.50 0.41 18.67
N ARG A 164 2.90 1.56 18.11
CA ARG A 164 3.78 1.65 16.94
C ARG A 164 5.08 0.89 17.16
N ARG A 165 5.74 1.09 18.30
CA ARG A 165 7.00 0.40 18.65
C ARG A 165 6.84 -1.12 18.63
N LYS A 166 5.77 -1.65 19.23
CA LYS A 166 5.46 -3.10 19.22
C LYS A 166 5.25 -3.63 17.80
N ILE A 167 4.51 -2.90 16.97
CA ILE A 167 4.29 -3.26 15.56
C ILE A 167 5.61 -3.26 14.78
N MET A 168 6.48 -2.27 14.97
CA MET A 168 7.79 -2.24 14.30
C MET A 168 8.68 -3.41 14.72
N GLN A 169 8.67 -3.80 16.00
CA GLN A 169 9.39 -5.00 16.46
C GLN A 169 8.90 -6.28 15.78
N GLN A 170 7.58 -6.43 15.63
CA GLN A 170 7.00 -7.57 14.93
C GLN A 170 7.26 -7.52 13.41
N ARG A 171 7.31 -6.33 12.80
CA ARG A 171 7.72 -6.14 11.41
C ARG A 171 9.15 -6.64 11.21
N ASP A 172 10.06 -6.24 12.09
CA ASP A 172 11.47 -6.64 12.00
C ASP A 172 11.63 -8.15 12.18
N ARG A 173 10.83 -8.76 13.06
CA ARG A 173 10.74 -10.21 13.20
C ARG A 173 10.24 -10.90 11.93
N ILE A 174 9.18 -10.38 11.30
CA ILE A 174 8.68 -10.89 10.00
C ILE A 174 9.77 -10.83 8.93
N LEU A 175 10.52 -9.72 8.85
CA LEU A 175 11.61 -9.55 7.89
C LEU A 175 12.76 -10.55 8.10
N GLN A 176 12.98 -10.99 9.35
CA GLN A 176 14.00 -11.97 9.69
C GLN A 176 13.54 -13.42 9.51
N GLU A 177 12.29 -13.74 9.85
CA GLU A 177 11.80 -15.12 9.92
C GLU A 177 11.16 -15.59 8.61
N LEU A 178 10.39 -14.76 7.90
CA LEU A 178 9.75 -15.17 6.65
C LEU A 178 10.74 -15.71 5.60
N PRO A 179 11.91 -15.09 5.36
CA PRO A 179 12.87 -15.59 4.37
C PRO A 179 13.41 -17.01 4.65
N LYS A 180 13.23 -17.52 5.87
CA LYS A 180 13.64 -18.88 6.25
C LYS A 180 12.65 -19.95 5.79
N ILE A 181 11.45 -19.56 5.36
CA ILE A 181 10.42 -20.48 4.88
C ILE A 181 10.63 -20.74 3.38
N PRO A 182 10.80 -22.01 2.95
CA PRO A 182 10.87 -22.34 1.53
C PRO A 182 9.64 -21.83 0.76
N GLY A 183 9.87 -21.23 -0.40
CA GLY A 183 8.81 -20.59 -1.19
C GLY A 183 8.58 -19.11 -0.89
N ILE A 184 9.23 -18.54 0.13
CA ILE A 184 9.26 -17.08 0.31
C ILE A 184 10.37 -16.47 -0.54
N GLY A 185 10.02 -15.42 -1.30
CA GLY A 185 10.91 -14.68 -2.18
C GLY A 185 11.41 -13.37 -1.58
N ALA A 186 11.73 -12.39 -2.42
CA ALA A 186 12.21 -11.09 -1.96
C ALA A 186 11.08 -10.22 -1.42
N PHE A 187 11.41 -9.31 -0.49
CA PHE A 187 10.53 -8.19 -0.17
C PHE A 187 10.60 -7.14 -1.29
N ARG A 188 9.44 -6.65 -1.74
CA ARG A 188 9.30 -5.78 -2.93
C ARG A 188 8.90 -4.37 -2.53
N GLY A 189 9.71 -3.69 -1.73
CA GLY A 189 9.43 -2.31 -1.36
C GLY A 189 10.16 -1.89 -0.11
N GLY A 190 9.54 -1.00 0.65
CA GLY A 190 10.09 -0.44 1.88
C GLY A 190 9.58 -1.14 3.12
N THR A 191 9.90 -0.54 4.25
CA THR A 191 9.44 -1.00 5.57
C THR A 191 8.76 0.11 6.36
N ASP A 192 8.43 1.23 5.70
CA ASP A 192 7.94 2.47 6.31
C ASP A 192 6.43 2.42 6.67
N ALA A 193 5.84 1.23 6.75
CA ALA A 193 4.42 1.02 7.03
C ALA A 193 4.20 -0.17 8.01
N ASN A 194 2.94 -0.38 8.42
CA ASN A 194 2.55 -1.52 9.27
C ASN A 194 2.27 -2.82 8.47
N PHE A 195 2.88 -2.96 7.30
CA PHE A 195 2.78 -4.13 6.47
C PHE A 195 4.06 -4.28 5.65
N VAL A 196 4.27 -5.47 5.11
CA VAL A 196 5.35 -5.79 4.18
C VAL A 196 4.78 -6.37 2.90
N LEU A 197 5.47 -6.17 1.78
CA LEU A 197 5.15 -6.77 0.48
C LEU A 197 6.19 -7.83 0.15
N VAL A 198 5.79 -9.09 0.03
CA VAL A 198 6.69 -10.23 -0.14
C VAL A 198 6.29 -11.08 -1.34
N GLU A 199 7.27 -11.51 -2.14
CA GLU A 199 7.06 -12.46 -3.23
C GLU A 199 6.83 -13.86 -2.69
N ILE A 200 5.94 -14.59 -3.35
CA ILE A 200 5.74 -16.03 -3.15
C ILE A 200 6.22 -16.75 -4.40
N LEU A 201 7.10 -17.73 -4.21
CA LEU A 201 7.76 -18.48 -5.26
C LEU A 201 7.03 -19.78 -5.57
N ASP A 202 7.17 -20.26 -6.81
CA ASP A 202 6.70 -21.58 -7.23
C ASP A 202 7.52 -22.75 -6.67
N LYS A 203 8.76 -22.48 -6.26
CA LYS A 203 9.72 -23.44 -5.70
C LYS A 203 10.64 -22.74 -4.69
N PRO A 204 11.36 -23.50 -3.84
CA PRO A 204 12.42 -22.93 -3.01
C PRO A 204 13.45 -22.14 -3.83
N ARG A 205 13.96 -21.03 -3.27
CA ARG A 205 14.85 -20.09 -3.96
C ARG A 205 16.17 -20.73 -4.41
N ASP A 206 16.72 -21.61 -3.58
CA ASP A 206 17.94 -22.39 -3.82
C ASP A 206 17.81 -23.38 -4.98
N THR A 207 16.58 -23.79 -5.33
CA THR A 207 16.29 -24.64 -6.50
C THR A 207 15.86 -23.85 -7.74
N GLY A 208 16.03 -22.52 -7.73
CA GLY A 208 15.72 -21.64 -8.86
C GLY A 208 14.26 -21.18 -8.93
N GLY A 209 13.54 -21.21 -7.80
CA GLY A 209 12.17 -20.74 -7.69
C GLY A 209 11.96 -19.31 -8.18
N ARG A 210 10.80 -19.08 -8.82
CA ARG A 210 10.39 -17.81 -9.39
C ARG A 210 9.06 -17.36 -8.79
N PRO A 211 8.82 -16.05 -8.68
CA PRO A 211 7.56 -15.57 -8.15
C PRO A 211 6.35 -16.05 -8.97
N SER A 212 5.31 -16.54 -8.29
CA SER A 212 4.13 -17.14 -8.90
C SER A 212 2.84 -16.59 -8.30
N ASN A 213 2.01 -15.99 -9.14
CA ASN A 213 0.69 -15.50 -8.75
C ASN A 213 -0.25 -16.63 -8.36
N GLU A 214 -0.14 -17.77 -9.04
CA GLU A 214 -1.01 -18.91 -8.79
C GLU A 214 -0.78 -19.46 -7.38
N VAL A 215 0.50 -19.62 -6.99
CA VAL A 215 0.89 -20.06 -5.65
C VAL A 215 0.54 -19.00 -4.62
N ALA A 216 0.80 -17.72 -4.88
CA ALA A 216 0.45 -16.63 -3.98
C ALA A 216 -1.07 -16.55 -3.69
N LEU A 217 -1.89 -16.67 -4.74
CA LEU A 217 -3.35 -16.64 -4.62
C LEU A 217 -3.87 -17.88 -3.89
N ALA A 218 -3.33 -19.06 -4.22
CA ALA A 218 -3.66 -20.30 -3.50
C ALA A 218 -3.29 -20.16 -2.01
N LEU A 219 -2.05 -19.76 -1.70
CA LEU A 219 -1.58 -19.55 -0.34
C LEU A 219 -2.50 -18.61 0.45
N GLN A 220 -2.90 -17.47 -0.11
CA GLN A 220 -3.85 -16.56 0.55
C GLN A 220 -5.15 -17.28 0.91
N ASN A 221 -5.76 -17.97 -0.06
CA ASN A 221 -7.06 -18.60 0.14
C ASN A 221 -6.97 -19.72 1.18
N LEU A 222 -5.93 -20.55 1.10
CA LEU A 222 -5.67 -21.63 2.03
C LEU A 222 -5.40 -21.15 3.46
N LEU A 223 -4.65 -20.06 3.61
CA LEU A 223 -4.43 -19.42 4.92
C LEU A 223 -5.76 -18.89 5.50
N ALA A 224 -6.58 -18.24 4.68
CA ALA A 224 -7.84 -17.67 5.13
C ALA A 224 -8.85 -18.77 5.53
N GLU A 225 -8.96 -19.80 4.70
CA GLU A 225 -9.97 -20.86 4.86
C GLU A 225 -9.56 -21.93 5.86
N GLY A 226 -8.31 -22.38 5.83
CA GLY A 226 -7.82 -23.49 6.66
C GLY A 226 -7.18 -23.06 7.98
N LYS A 227 -6.72 -21.80 8.09
CA LYS A 227 -6.00 -21.29 9.27
C LYS A 227 -6.61 -20.02 9.87
N GLY A 228 -7.62 -19.42 9.24
CA GLY A 228 -8.19 -18.14 9.66
C GLY A 228 -7.23 -16.95 9.55
N ILE A 229 -6.15 -17.08 8.76
CA ILE A 229 -5.11 -16.06 8.59
C ILE A 229 -5.40 -15.28 7.31
N VAL A 230 -5.68 -13.99 7.45
CA VAL A 230 -6.05 -13.13 6.33
C VAL A 230 -4.87 -12.26 5.89
N VAL A 231 -4.30 -12.58 4.73
CA VAL A 231 -3.33 -11.76 4.00
C VAL A 231 -3.96 -11.18 2.73
N ARG A 232 -3.24 -10.28 2.03
CA ARG A 232 -3.78 -9.61 0.83
C ARG A 232 -2.91 -9.87 -0.38
N PHE A 233 -3.47 -10.53 -1.38
CA PHE A 233 -2.87 -10.78 -2.67
C PHE A 233 -2.77 -9.48 -3.46
N ARG A 234 -1.59 -9.28 -4.07
CA ARG A 234 -1.26 -8.09 -4.86
C ARG A 234 -0.74 -8.45 -6.24
N GLY A 235 -0.78 -9.72 -6.63
CA GLY A 235 -0.32 -10.21 -7.94
C GLY A 235 -1.17 -9.77 -9.14
N GLU A 236 -2.14 -8.88 -8.98
CA GLU A 236 -2.83 -8.21 -10.09
C GLU A 236 -2.38 -6.75 -10.31
N GLU A 237 -1.63 -6.16 -9.36
CA GLU A 237 -1.25 -4.75 -9.41
C GLU A 237 -0.05 -4.51 -10.36
N PHE A 238 0.11 -3.31 -10.91
CA PHE A 238 1.27 -3.04 -11.78
C PHE A 238 2.57 -3.17 -10.98
N GLY A 239 3.56 -3.89 -11.54
CA GLY A 239 4.75 -4.32 -10.78
C GLY A 239 4.49 -5.57 -9.93
N CYS A 240 3.34 -6.22 -10.08
CA CYS A 240 2.93 -7.51 -9.52
C CYS A 240 1.91 -8.12 -10.49
N ARG A 241 2.27 -8.57 -11.70
CA ARG A 241 1.28 -8.76 -12.79
C ARG A 241 0.67 -10.16 -12.87
N GLY A 242 -0.65 -10.20 -13.08
CA GLY A 242 -1.47 -11.30 -13.61
C GLY A 242 -2.28 -10.79 -14.81
N LYS A 243 -2.66 -11.67 -15.74
CA LYS A 243 -3.46 -11.31 -16.93
C LYS A 243 -4.92 -11.04 -16.52
N ILE A 244 -5.51 -9.95 -17.01
CA ILE A 244 -6.81 -9.89 -17.71
C ILE A 244 -6.76 -8.70 -18.67
N LEU A 245 -7.27 -8.94 -19.89
CA LEU A 245 -7.30 -8.08 -21.07
C LEU A 245 -8.64 -7.33 -21.12
N VAL A 246 -8.63 -6.01 -21.40
CA VAL A 246 -9.68 -5.35 -22.22
C VAL A 246 -9.00 -4.27 -23.10
N LEU A 247 -9.20 -4.38 -24.43
CA LEU A 247 -8.76 -3.48 -25.51
C LEU A 247 -9.41 -2.07 -25.42
N TYR A 248 -8.83 -0.98 -25.94
CA TYR A 248 -8.96 -0.53 -27.35
C TYR A 248 -7.86 0.45 -27.81
N PHE A 249 -7.36 0.18 -29.03
CA PHE A 249 -6.65 0.99 -30.05
C PHE A 249 -5.17 1.43 -29.92
N PHE A 250 -4.43 1.04 -30.97
CA PHE A 250 -3.06 1.36 -31.41
C PHE A 250 -1.85 0.62 -30.79
N ILE A 251 -1.57 -0.55 -31.40
CA ILE A 251 -0.30 -1.14 -31.87
C ILE A 251 1.02 -0.89 -31.08
N SER A 252 1.62 -2.04 -30.72
CA SER A 252 3.05 -2.37 -30.52
C SER A 252 3.64 -2.32 -29.11
N VAL A 253 3.86 -3.48 -28.49
CA VAL A 253 5.13 -4.28 -28.54
C VAL A 253 5.03 -5.37 -27.47
N LEU A 254 5.33 -6.62 -27.85
CA LEU A 254 5.53 -7.75 -26.94
C LEU A 254 6.69 -7.44 -25.97
N LEU A 255 6.38 -7.33 -24.68
CA LEU A 255 7.36 -7.48 -23.60
C LEU A 255 6.84 -8.52 -22.62
N THR A 256 7.48 -9.70 -22.65
CA THR A 256 7.41 -10.75 -21.64
C THR A 256 7.69 -10.14 -20.27
N THR A 257 6.64 -9.91 -19.49
CA THR A 257 6.73 -9.26 -18.17
C THR A 257 6.55 -10.31 -17.08
N LYS A 258 7.60 -10.45 -16.24
CA LYS A 258 7.73 -11.43 -15.16
C LYS A 258 6.66 -11.20 -14.07
N TYR A 259 5.93 -12.26 -13.74
CA TYR A 259 5.00 -12.35 -12.60
C TYR A 259 5.79 -12.10 -11.29
N LEU A 260 5.23 -11.36 -10.32
CA LEU A 260 5.90 -11.13 -9.02
C LEU A 260 5.18 -11.78 -7.82
N GLY A 261 4.04 -12.46 -8.00
CA GLY A 261 3.50 -13.37 -6.98
C GLY A 261 3.39 -12.78 -5.57
N CYS A 262 3.04 -11.50 -5.43
CA CYS A 262 3.20 -10.79 -4.16
C CYS A 262 2.01 -10.94 -3.21
N LEU A 263 2.32 -11.07 -1.92
CA LEU A 263 1.38 -10.91 -0.81
C LEU A 263 1.77 -9.69 0.02
N ARG A 264 0.77 -8.87 0.36
CA ARG A 264 0.88 -7.84 1.38
C ARG A 264 0.43 -8.41 2.72
N VAL A 265 1.37 -8.50 3.65
CA VAL A 265 1.17 -9.04 4.99
C VAL A 265 1.10 -7.88 5.97
N THR A 266 -0.05 -7.72 6.64
CA THR A 266 -0.19 -6.71 7.70
C THR A 266 0.47 -7.24 8.96
N VAL A 267 1.24 -6.40 9.63
CA VAL A 267 1.93 -6.75 10.87
C VAL A 267 0.95 -6.69 12.03
N GLY A 268 0.85 -7.78 12.78
CA GLY A 268 -0.04 -7.93 13.93
C GLY A 268 0.72 -8.00 15.26
N THR A 269 0.05 -8.59 16.24
CA THR A 269 0.58 -8.94 17.56
C THR A 269 1.58 -10.11 17.49
N PRO A 270 2.38 -10.37 18.55
CA PRO A 270 3.29 -11.52 18.60
C PRO A 270 2.60 -12.85 18.26
N ASP A 271 1.45 -13.14 18.88
CA ASP A 271 0.68 -14.36 18.64
C ASP A 271 0.17 -14.47 17.20
N GLU A 272 -0.23 -13.34 16.59
CA GLU A 272 -0.64 -13.32 15.18
C GLU A 272 0.55 -13.54 14.23
N VAL A 273 1.73 -13.02 14.58
CA VAL A 273 2.97 -13.28 13.83
C VAL A 273 3.39 -14.75 13.96
N ASP A 274 3.24 -15.35 15.14
CA ASP A 274 3.50 -16.79 15.33
C ASP A 274 2.61 -17.63 14.42
N ARG A 275 1.28 -17.40 14.49
CA ARG A 275 0.30 -18.09 13.63
C ARG A 275 0.59 -17.87 12.16
N LEU A 276 0.96 -16.65 11.76
CA LEU A 276 1.33 -16.33 10.39
C LEU A 276 2.54 -17.16 9.92
N LEU A 277 3.62 -17.18 10.70
CA LEU A 277 4.85 -17.89 10.35
C LEU A 277 4.62 -19.41 10.25
N GLU A 278 3.91 -19.98 11.22
CA GLU A 278 3.53 -21.40 11.22
C GLU A 278 2.58 -21.75 10.07
N GLY A 279 1.56 -20.92 9.85
CA GLY A 279 0.59 -21.08 8.77
C GLY A 279 1.24 -21.00 7.39
N MET A 280 2.09 -19.99 7.16
CA MET A 280 2.87 -19.84 5.93
C MET A 280 3.74 -21.06 5.68
N LYS A 281 4.47 -21.54 6.70
CA LYS A 281 5.33 -22.70 6.59
C LYS A 281 4.57 -23.98 6.24
N ALA A 282 3.44 -24.23 6.91
CA ALA A 282 2.62 -25.41 6.66
C ALA A 282 2.01 -25.40 5.26
N VAL A 283 1.33 -24.31 4.90
CA VAL A 283 0.60 -24.22 3.63
C VAL A 283 1.54 -24.14 2.43
N LEU A 284 2.66 -23.41 2.53
CA LEU A 284 3.66 -23.42 1.47
C LEU A 284 4.31 -24.79 1.31
N GLY A 285 4.63 -25.50 2.41
CA GLY A 285 5.14 -26.86 2.33
C GLY A 285 4.22 -27.77 1.51
N GLU A 286 2.91 -27.75 1.81
CA GLU A 286 1.92 -28.54 1.06
C GLU A 286 1.83 -28.14 -0.42
N LEU A 287 1.80 -26.84 -0.71
CA LEU A 287 1.72 -26.32 -2.08
C LEU A 287 2.96 -26.68 -2.91
N LEU A 288 4.15 -26.61 -2.31
CA LEU A 288 5.42 -26.92 -2.97
C LEU A 288 5.61 -28.42 -3.19
N ASP A 289 5.12 -29.27 -2.28
CA ASP A 289 5.25 -30.73 -2.37
C ASP A 289 4.22 -31.35 -3.32
N GLN A 290 2.97 -30.88 -3.26
CA GLN A 290 1.83 -31.53 -3.94
C GLN A 290 1.36 -30.80 -5.20
N GLY A 291 1.80 -29.54 -5.39
CA GLY A 291 1.32 -28.67 -6.47
C GLY A 291 -0.05 -28.05 -6.17
N VAL A 292 -0.35 -26.92 -6.80
CA VAL A 292 -1.54 -26.10 -6.51
C VAL A 292 -2.85 -26.86 -6.75
N ASP A 293 -2.97 -27.58 -7.87
CA ASP A 293 -4.22 -28.24 -8.28
C ASP A 293 -4.64 -29.32 -7.27
N ARG A 294 -3.70 -30.18 -6.84
CA ARG A 294 -3.99 -31.27 -5.91
C ARG A 294 -4.39 -30.78 -4.52
N VAL A 295 -3.87 -29.63 -4.08
CA VAL A 295 -4.21 -29.07 -2.76
C VAL A 295 -5.62 -28.44 -2.79
N LYS A 296 -6.00 -27.79 -3.90
CA LYS A 296 -7.35 -27.23 -4.07
C LYS A 296 -8.43 -28.32 -4.02
N ASP A 297 -8.19 -29.45 -4.68
CA ASP A 297 -9.16 -30.55 -4.72
C ASP A 297 -9.45 -31.11 -3.31
N LYS A 298 -8.42 -31.31 -2.48
CA LYS A 298 -8.57 -31.81 -1.10
C LYS A 298 -9.41 -30.92 -0.19
N LEU A 299 -9.33 -29.59 -0.36
CA LEU A 299 -10.12 -28.66 0.43
C LEU A 299 -11.53 -28.44 -0.11
N GLY A 300 -11.72 -28.65 -1.42
CA GLY A 300 -13.05 -28.77 -2.01
C GLY A 300 -13.78 -30.01 -1.46
N GLU A 301 -13.09 -31.14 -1.35
CA GLU A 301 -13.64 -32.39 -0.81
C GLU A 301 -13.90 -32.33 0.71
N ALA A 302 -13.05 -31.68 1.50
CA ALA A 302 -13.28 -31.51 2.95
C ALA A 302 -14.47 -30.60 3.30
N ARG A 303 -15.08 -29.95 2.30
CA ARG A 303 -16.24 -29.07 2.42
C ARG A 303 -17.55 -29.72 1.95
N ALA A 304 -17.50 -30.91 1.34
CA ALA A 304 -18.65 -31.69 0.90
C ALA A 304 -19.06 -32.72 1.97
#